data_AF-F0YKE4-F1
#
_entry.id   AF-F0YKE4-F1
#
_cell.length_a   1.000
_cell.length_b   1.000
_cell.length_c   1.000
_cell.angle_alpha   90.00
_cell.angle_beta   90.00
_cell.angle_gamma   90.00
#
_symmetry.space_group_name_H-M   'P 1'
#
loop_
_entity.id
_entity.type
_entity.pdbx_description
1 polymer ?
#
loop_
_entity_poly.entity_id
_entity_poly.type
_entity_poly.pdbx_seq_one_letter_code
_entity_poly.pdbx_strand_id
1 'polypeptide(L)' 'CEACSEPFSVLRRRHHCRDCGACFCRACTPRRVVLPHLHATREHRSCDACF' A
#
# COMPACT_ATOMS: atom_id res chain seq x y z
N CYS A 1 -0.71 -0.40 -11.09
CA CYS A 1 -0.89 0.31 -9.81
C CYS A 1 -2.32 0.80 -9.78
N GLU A 2 -3.13 0.40 -8.81
CA GLU A 2 -4.57 0.73 -8.81
C GLU A 2 -4.86 2.23 -8.66
N ALA A 3 -3.94 3.02 -8.09
CA ALA A 3 -4.14 4.46 -7.93
C ALA A 3 -3.78 5.31 -9.17
N CYS A 4 -2.59 5.13 -9.75
CA CYS A 4 -2.09 6.03 -10.81
C CYS A 4 -1.96 5.36 -12.19
N SER A 5 -2.39 4.10 -12.33
CA SER A 5 -2.39 3.32 -13.57
C SER A 5 -1.03 3.12 -14.27
N GLU A 6 0.06 3.70 -13.77
CA GLU A 6 1.39 3.48 -14.33
C GLU A 6 1.80 2.00 -14.24
N PRO A 7 2.44 1.47 -15.30
CA PRO A 7 2.87 0.09 -15.37
C PRO A 7 3.95 -0.21 -14.32
N PHE A 8 4.00 -1.46 -13.88
CA PHE A 8 5.09 -1.93 -13.01
C PHE A 8 6.30 -2.33 -13.84
N SER A 9 7.49 -2.19 -13.26
CA SER A 9 8.77 -2.56 -13.88
C SER A 9 9.74 -3.08 -12.82
N VAL A 10 10.96 -3.47 -13.23
CA VAL A 10 12.00 -3.94 -12.29
C VAL A 10 12.33 -2.88 -11.23
N LEU A 11 12.30 -1.59 -11.61
CA LEU A 11 12.53 -0.45 -10.72
C LEU A 11 11.24 0.01 -10.04
N ARG A 12 10.09 -0.14 -10.70
CA ARG A 12 8.77 0.22 -10.16
C ARG A 12 8.03 -1.03 -9.68
N ARG A 13 8.40 -1.49 -8.49
CA ARG A 13 7.91 -2.76 -7.91
C ARG A 13 6.47 -2.69 -7.40
N ARG A 14 5.85 -3.86 -7.31
CA ARG A 14 4.49 -4.06 -6.78
C ARG A 14 4.50 -4.04 -5.25
N HIS A 15 3.52 -3.35 -4.66
CA HIS A 15 3.31 -3.26 -3.22
C HIS A 15 1.81 -3.34 -2.91
N HIS A 16 1.39 -4.24 -2.02
CA HIS A 16 -0.03 -4.32 -1.64
C HIS A 16 -0.39 -3.36 -0.50
N CYS A 17 -1.57 -2.75 -0.55
CA CYS A 17 -2.18 -2.16 0.64
C CYS A 17 -2.58 -3.30 1.59
N ARG A 18 -2.29 -3.16 2.89
CA ARG A 18 -2.66 -4.19 3.88
C ARG A 18 -4.08 -4.06 4.38
N ASP A 19 -4.73 -2.93 4.12
CA ASP A 19 -6.12 -2.67 4.49
C ASP A 19 -7.10 -3.17 3.41
N CYS A 20 -6.91 -2.77 2.14
CA CYS A 20 -7.78 -3.22 1.03
C CYS A 20 -7.23 -4.36 0.15
N GLY A 21 -5.96 -4.76 0.33
CA GLY A 21 -5.33 -5.84 -0.46
C GLY A 21 -4.89 -5.48 -1.88
N ALA A 22 -5.29 -4.32 -2.41
CA ALA A 22 -5.04 -3.94 -3.80
C ALA A 22 -3.56 -3.59 -4.09
N CYS A 23 -3.15 -3.56 -5.36
CA CYS A 23 -1.74 -3.49 -5.78
C CYS A 23 -1.30 -2.08 -6.23
N PHE A 24 -0.32 -1.51 -5.54
CA PHE A 24 0.18 -0.14 -5.70
C PHE A 24 1.69 -0.08 -5.94
N CYS A 25 2.19 1.09 -6.36
CA CYS A 25 3.62 1.39 -6.33
C CYS A 25 4.03 2.00 -4.98
N ARG A 26 5.33 2.26 -4.79
CA ARG A 26 5.85 2.90 -3.57
C ARG A 26 5.30 4.31 -3.38
N ALA A 27 5.14 5.08 -4.45
CA ALA A 27 4.68 6.47 -4.40
C ALA A 27 3.21 6.59 -3.99
N CYS A 28 2.33 5.67 -4.40
CA CYS A 28 0.91 5.64 -4.03
C CYS A 28 0.62 4.93 -2.70
N THR A 29 1.67 4.53 -1.97
CA THR A 29 1.57 3.96 -0.62
C THR A 29 2.68 4.55 0.27
N PRO A 30 2.74 5.89 0.45
CA PRO A 30 3.83 6.54 1.15
C PRO A 30 3.79 6.28 2.66
N ARG A 31 2.61 6.02 3.20
CA ARG A 31 2.34 5.92 4.64
C ARG A 31 2.30 4.47 5.13
N ARG A 32 2.57 4.31 6.41
CA ARG A 32 2.31 3.09 7.16
C ARG A 32 1.41 3.44 8.34
N VAL A 33 0.48 2.55 8.66
CA VAL A 33 -0.56 2.77 9.68
C VAL A 33 -0.70 1.51 10.52
N VAL A 34 -1.01 1.67 11.80
CA VAL A 34 -1.39 0.53 12.63
C VAL A 34 -2.79 0.08 12.20
N LEU A 35 -2.92 -1.21 11.91
CA LEU A 35 -4.20 -1.83 11.55
C LEU A 35 -4.59 -2.77 12.72
N PRO A 36 -5.41 -2.33 13.69
CA PRO A 36 -5.68 -3.09 14.92
C PRO A 36 -6.25 -4.48 14.66
N HIS A 37 -6.96 -4.66 13.55
CA HIS A 37 -7.52 -5.93 13.11
C HIS A 37 -6.47 -6.92 12.56
N LEU A 38 -5.28 -6.45 12.18
CA LEU A 38 -4.15 -7.29 11.73
C LEU A 38 -3.09 -7.45 12.81
N HIS A 39 -2.73 -6.37 13.49
CA HIS A 39 -1.74 -6.36 14.55
C HIS A 39 -1.92 -5.14 15.44
N ALA A 40 -1.89 -5.33 16.77
CA ALA A 40 -2.19 -4.28 17.74
C ALA A 40 -1.26 -3.06 17.68
N THR A 41 0.01 -3.27 17.34
CA THR A 41 1.06 -2.22 17.44
C THR A 41 1.93 -2.06 16.20
N ARG A 42 1.82 -2.96 15.21
CA ARG A 42 2.72 -2.97 14.06
C ARG A 42 2.14 -2.10 12.97
N GLU A 43 2.97 -1.25 12.38
CA GLU A 43 2.56 -0.48 11.22
C GLU A 43 2.65 -1.28 9.93
N HIS A 44 1.60 -1.16 9.12
CA HIS A 44 1.44 -1.82 7.84
C HIS A 44 1.27 -0.79 6.73
N ARG A 45 1.74 -1.13 5.52
CA ARG A 45 1.62 -0.26 4.35
C ARG A 45 0.16 -0.06 3.97
N SER A 46 -0.28 1.19 3.87
CA SER A 46 -1.62 1.55 3.40
C SER A 46 -1.54 2.41 2.14
N CYS A 47 -2.55 2.35 1.29
CA CYS A 47 -2.71 3.27 0.15
C CYS A 47 -3.42 4.54 0.61
N ASP A 48 -3.35 5.59 -0.23
CA ASP A 48 -3.94 6.89 0.09
C ASP A 48 -5.47 6.89 0.12
N ALA A 49 -6.14 5.87 -0.43
CA ALA A 49 -7.59 5.73 -0.34
C ALA A 49 -8.06 5.05 0.95
N CYS A 50 -7.19 4.28 1.61
CA CYS A 50 -7.45 3.60 2.87
C CYS A 50 -7.03 4.44 4.09
N PHE A 51 -6.54 5.65 3.88
CA PHE A 51 -6.14 6.58 4.93
C PHE A 51 -6.73 7.96 4.65
#